data_AF-A0AAN6S788-F1
#
_entry.id   AF-A0AAN6S788-F1
#
_cell.length_a   1.000
_cell.length_b   1.000
_cell.length_c   1.000
_cell.angle_alpha   90.00
_cell.angle_beta   90.00
_cell.angle_gamma   90.00
#
_symmetry.space_group_name_H-M   'P 1'
#
loop_
_entity.id
_entity.type
_entity.pdbx_description
1 polymer ?
#
loop_
_entity_poly.entity_id
_entity_poly.type
_entity_poly.pdbx_seq_one_letter_code
_entity_poly.pdbx_strand_id
1 'polypeptide(L)'
;MACRSCRLNLGLVPLSPRRAVDKRLAQQIFAASQQQQQQTRRLHKTPTRCQQPAPEPNHHHPSAGERVKGGLQKMIFEPMAEKLATVARKTTQPYIVYGATERMYKTCAAQAEYNITKEARRAGQVKTTAEGEEIGVGGGMWHDDFGLLPTFSTWAHVTMLHMYLLVVRLRCLDRDAHHLWQAQLVDHFFHQAEDKMDVVHDMASRTLRQRYLQDLFVQWRGVLLAYDEGVVKGDAVLASAVWRNLFKAREDVDLRTLAAVVSWMRLCLKNLDQMQDAALTIHGPSVFKWPAAKELLGVDKPARALDGIYKETPQKHSTSS
;
A
#
# COMPACT_ATOMS: atom_id res chain seq x y z
N MET A 1 22.25 2.77 -29.58
CA MET A 1 21.79 4.17 -29.78
C MET A 1 20.91 4.55 -28.60
N ALA A 2 21.33 5.51 -27.76
CA ALA A 2 20.62 5.84 -26.51
C ALA A 2 19.44 6.80 -26.74
N CYS A 3 18.31 6.54 -26.05
CA CYS A 3 17.07 7.30 -26.08
C CYS A 3 17.24 8.75 -25.56
N ARG A 4 16.35 9.66 -26.00
CA ARG A 4 16.34 11.10 -25.67
C ARG A 4 16.35 11.39 -24.16
N SER A 5 15.75 10.52 -23.34
CA SER A 5 15.76 10.64 -21.87
C SER A 5 17.15 10.39 -21.26
N CYS A 6 17.94 9.49 -21.85
CA CYS A 6 19.30 9.19 -21.40
C CYS A 6 20.31 10.28 -21.79
N ARG A 7 20.03 11.08 -22.83
CA ARG A 7 20.89 12.20 -23.24
C ARG A 7 20.81 13.41 -22.31
N LEU A 8 19.69 13.57 -21.58
CA LEU A 8 19.53 14.64 -20.60
C LEU A 8 20.38 14.42 -19.33
N ASN A 9 20.58 13.16 -18.92
CA ASN A 9 21.42 12.83 -17.76
C ASN A 9 22.94 12.85 -18.05
N LEU A 10 23.34 12.94 -19.32
CA LEU A 10 24.76 13.00 -19.73
C LEU A 10 25.28 14.45 -19.91
N GLY A 11 24.51 15.47 -19.56
CA GLY A 11 24.99 16.86 -19.46
C GLY A 11 25.33 17.55 -20.79
N LEU A 12 24.83 17.07 -21.93
CA LEU A 12 25.18 17.58 -23.26
C LEU A 12 24.23 18.68 -23.81
N VAL A 13 23.47 19.37 -22.95
CA VAL A 13 22.63 20.53 -23.36
C VAL A 13 22.71 21.64 -22.30
N PRO A 14 22.91 22.92 -22.66
CA PRO A 14 23.03 24.00 -21.68
C PRO A 14 21.70 24.24 -20.93
N LEU A 15 21.80 24.39 -19.61
CA LEU A 15 20.70 24.67 -18.70
C LEU A 15 20.26 26.14 -18.77
N SER A 16 18.97 26.38 -19.02
CA SER A 16 18.33 27.70 -18.90
C SER A 16 17.76 27.89 -17.47
N PRO A 17 17.85 29.10 -16.87
CA PRO A 17 17.59 29.29 -15.46
C PRO A 17 16.12 29.63 -15.19
N ARG A 18 15.27 28.63 -14.91
CA ARG A 18 14.00 28.84 -14.16
C ARG A 18 13.63 27.62 -13.32
N ARG A 19 14.08 27.60 -12.07
CA ARG A 19 13.48 26.81 -10.98
C ARG A 19 13.18 27.73 -9.81
N ALA A 20 12.05 28.42 -9.88
CA ALA A 20 11.33 28.82 -8.67
C ALA A 20 10.22 27.79 -8.49
N VAL A 21 10.33 26.97 -7.45
CA VAL A 21 9.26 26.06 -7.02
C VAL A 21 8.09 26.96 -6.60
N ASP A 22 7.01 26.92 -7.38
CA ASP A 22 5.85 27.77 -7.20
C ASP A 22 5.13 27.38 -5.89
N LYS A 23 5.31 28.21 -4.85
CA LYS A 23 4.73 28.03 -3.50
C LYS A 23 3.21 27.89 -3.54
N ARG A 24 2.55 28.34 -4.62
CA ARG A 24 1.11 28.20 -4.84
C ARG A 24 0.67 26.76 -5.08
N LEU A 25 1.47 25.93 -5.75
CA LEU A 25 1.11 24.53 -6.02
C LEU A 25 1.17 23.68 -4.74
N ALA A 26 2.16 23.93 -3.88
CA ALA A 26 2.27 23.29 -2.57
C ALA A 26 1.10 23.68 -1.65
N GLN A 27 0.66 24.94 -1.67
CA GLN A 27 -0.51 25.41 -0.92
C GLN A 27 -1.83 24.84 -1.46
N GLN A 28 -1.97 24.64 -2.77
CA GLN A 28 -3.17 24.05 -3.37
C GLN A 28 -3.32 22.55 -3.03
N ILE A 29 -2.23 21.79 -3.02
CA ILE A 29 -2.23 20.38 -2.59
C ILE A 29 -2.57 20.26 -1.09
N PHE A 30 -2.08 21.19 -0.27
CA PHE A 30 -2.39 21.23 1.16
C PHE A 30 -3.86 21.59 1.43
N ALA A 31 -4.44 22.53 0.67
CA ALA A 31 -5.85 22.91 0.78
C ALA A 31 -6.82 21.81 0.33
N ALA A 32 -6.47 21.05 -0.72
CA ALA A 32 -7.28 19.93 -1.21
C ALA A 32 -7.39 18.80 -0.16
N SER A 33 -6.31 18.54 0.59
CA SER A 33 -6.28 17.54 1.66
C SER A 33 -7.16 17.93 2.86
N GLN A 34 -7.27 19.22 3.19
CA GLN A 34 -8.11 19.69 4.30
C GLN A 34 -9.60 19.76 3.94
N GLN A 35 -9.95 20.07 2.68
CA GLN A 35 -11.35 20.11 2.25
C GLN A 35 -12.02 18.73 2.26
N GLN A 36 -11.26 17.67 1.98
CA GLN A 36 -11.79 16.30 1.96
C GLN A 36 -12.10 15.77 3.39
N GLN A 37 -11.38 16.23 4.41
CA GLN A 37 -11.67 15.96 5.83
C GLN A 37 -12.91 16.71 6.38
N GLN A 38 -13.34 17.80 5.73
CA GLN A 38 -14.56 18.52 6.16
C GLN A 38 -15.84 17.92 5.57
N GLN A 39 -15.76 17.22 4.44
CA GLN A 39 -16.92 16.53 3.83
C GLN A 39 -17.37 15.32 4.65
N THR A 40 -16.47 14.59 5.31
CA THR A 40 -16.81 13.48 6.21
C THR A 40 -17.60 13.91 7.45
N ARG A 41 -17.47 15.17 7.90
CA ARG A 41 -18.21 15.71 9.06
C ARG A 41 -19.70 15.95 8.82
N ARG A 42 -20.16 16.10 7.58
CA ARG A 42 -21.56 16.51 7.30
C ARG A 42 -22.58 15.37 7.25
N LEU A 43 -22.16 14.11 7.26
CA LEU A 43 -23.07 12.98 7.03
C LEU A 43 -23.72 12.40 8.32
N HIS A 44 -23.42 12.96 9.49
CA HIS A 44 -23.97 12.54 10.79
C HIS A 44 -25.41 13.04 11.08
N LYS A 45 -26.23 13.29 10.06
CA LYS A 45 -27.64 13.65 10.26
C LYS A 45 -28.54 12.71 9.47
N THR A 46 -29.06 11.72 10.18
CA THR A 46 -30.21 10.89 9.77
C THR A 46 -31.45 11.78 9.61
N PRO A 47 -32.35 11.44 8.67
CA PRO A 47 -33.59 10.82 9.14
C PRO A 47 -34.11 9.66 8.28
N THR A 48 -34.94 8.88 8.97
CA THR A 48 -35.78 7.71 8.69
C THR A 48 -36.63 7.79 7.41
N ARG A 49 -36.84 6.66 6.69
CA ARG A 49 -38.16 6.02 6.42
C ARG A 49 -38.21 5.00 5.23
N CYS A 50 -38.83 3.85 5.55
CA CYS A 50 -39.62 2.81 4.83
C CYS A 50 -39.35 2.31 3.38
N GLN A 51 -39.30 0.96 3.31
CA GLN A 51 -40.05 0.00 2.45
C GLN A 51 -39.82 0.06 0.92
N GLN A 52 -39.63 -1.03 0.15
CA GLN A 52 -40.24 -2.38 0.10
C GLN A 52 -39.38 -3.30 -0.85
N PRO A 53 -39.68 -4.63 -0.99
CA PRO A 53 -38.76 -5.64 -1.53
C PRO A 53 -38.84 -5.88 -3.05
N ALA A 54 -37.75 -6.38 -3.65
CA ALA A 54 -37.66 -6.75 -5.07
C ALA A 54 -37.40 -8.27 -5.23
N PRO A 55 -37.87 -8.91 -6.34
CA PRO A 55 -37.87 -10.36 -6.50
C PRO A 55 -36.63 -10.91 -7.24
N GLU A 56 -36.28 -12.14 -6.92
CA GLU A 56 -35.20 -12.93 -7.55
C GLU A 56 -35.57 -13.46 -8.96
N PRO A 57 -34.56 -13.75 -9.79
CA PRO A 57 -34.71 -14.81 -10.77
C PRO A 57 -33.56 -15.84 -10.80
N ASN A 58 -34.02 -17.08 -10.63
CA ASN A 58 -33.53 -18.41 -10.99
C ASN A 58 -32.29 -18.62 -11.89
N HIS A 59 -31.50 -19.58 -11.43
CA HIS A 59 -30.44 -20.33 -12.09
C HIS A 59 -30.93 -21.22 -13.25
N HIS A 60 -30.14 -21.30 -14.32
CA HIS A 60 -30.13 -22.43 -15.25
C HIS A 60 -28.70 -22.95 -15.44
N HIS A 61 -28.49 -24.21 -15.11
CA HIS A 61 -27.35 -25.05 -15.49
C HIS A 61 -27.47 -25.49 -16.96
N PRO A 62 -26.35 -25.82 -17.62
CA PRO A 62 -26.37 -26.97 -18.50
C PRO A 62 -25.27 -28.00 -18.20
N SER A 63 -25.58 -29.20 -18.70
CA SER A 63 -25.07 -30.52 -18.39
C SER A 63 -23.92 -30.96 -19.30
N ALA A 64 -23.29 -32.05 -18.85
CA ALA A 64 -22.20 -32.84 -19.39
C ALA A 64 -22.36 -33.40 -20.83
N GLY A 65 -21.20 -33.70 -21.41
CA GLY A 65 -20.90 -34.59 -22.55
C GLY A 65 -19.42 -34.37 -22.91
N GLU A 66 -18.58 -35.31 -23.32
CA GLU A 66 -18.65 -36.74 -23.60
C GLU A 66 -17.19 -37.23 -23.69
N ARG A 67 -16.94 -38.52 -23.43
CA ARG A 67 -15.59 -39.10 -23.31
C ARG A 67 -15.28 -39.94 -24.55
N VAL A 68 -14.22 -39.62 -25.29
CA VAL A 68 -13.73 -40.44 -26.41
C VAL A 68 -12.28 -40.88 -26.14
N LYS A 69 -12.04 -42.20 -26.29
CA LYS A 69 -10.75 -42.88 -26.19
C LYS A 69 -10.12 -43.04 -27.59
N GLY A 70 -8.78 -42.99 -27.66
CA GLY A 70 -8.03 -43.77 -28.66
C GLY A 70 -6.75 -43.12 -29.20
N GLY A 71 -5.67 -43.92 -29.26
CA GLY A 71 -4.69 -43.84 -30.34
C GLY A 71 -3.31 -43.27 -30.01
N LEU A 72 -2.36 -44.16 -29.71
CA LEU A 72 -0.93 -43.89 -29.64
C LEU A 72 -0.35 -43.86 -31.06
N GLN A 73 0.22 -42.74 -31.52
CA GLN A 73 1.10 -42.73 -32.70
C GLN A 73 2.22 -41.70 -32.56
N LYS A 74 3.45 -42.20 -32.59
CA LYS A 74 4.70 -41.44 -32.55
C LYS A 74 4.79 -40.54 -33.78
N MET A 75 4.86 -39.22 -33.57
CA MET A 75 5.44 -38.26 -34.51
C MET A 75 6.33 -37.28 -33.75
N ILE A 76 7.51 -37.05 -34.31
CA ILE A 76 8.53 -36.12 -33.84
C ILE A 76 7.97 -34.70 -33.94
N PHE A 77 7.70 -34.04 -32.82
CA PHE A 77 7.15 -32.67 -32.73
C PHE A 77 8.03 -31.79 -31.85
N GLU A 78 9.10 -31.23 -32.42
CA GLU A 78 10.07 -30.42 -31.67
C GLU A 78 10.08 -28.90 -31.97
N PRO A 79 9.05 -28.29 -32.59
CA PRO A 79 8.80 -26.84 -32.43
C PRO A 79 7.42 -26.51 -31.82
N MET A 80 6.63 -27.54 -31.49
CA MET A 80 5.29 -27.37 -30.91
C MET A 80 5.30 -27.41 -29.38
N ALA A 81 6.32 -28.04 -28.78
CA ALA A 81 6.49 -28.08 -27.32
C ALA A 81 6.73 -26.68 -26.72
N GLU A 82 7.55 -25.82 -27.35
CA GLU A 82 7.73 -24.44 -26.90
C GLU A 82 6.47 -23.58 -27.08
N LYS A 83 5.73 -23.78 -28.17
CA LYS A 83 4.46 -23.08 -28.41
C LYS A 83 3.38 -23.55 -27.42
N LEU A 84 3.29 -24.85 -27.16
CA LEU A 84 2.40 -25.42 -26.15
C LEU A 84 2.83 -25.04 -24.74
N ALA A 85 4.12 -24.97 -24.42
CA ALA A 85 4.62 -24.49 -23.15
C ALA A 85 4.36 -22.99 -22.99
N THR A 86 4.50 -22.19 -24.06
CA THR A 86 4.18 -20.75 -24.04
C THR A 86 2.69 -20.51 -23.91
N VAL A 87 1.86 -21.30 -24.59
CA VAL A 87 0.39 -21.26 -24.48
C VAL A 87 -0.04 -21.75 -23.11
N ALA A 88 0.45 -22.89 -22.62
CA ALA A 88 0.19 -23.38 -21.28
C ALA A 88 0.65 -22.38 -20.21
N ARG A 89 1.82 -21.74 -20.40
CA ARG A 89 2.31 -20.66 -19.53
C ARG A 89 1.36 -19.47 -19.57
N LYS A 90 0.89 -19.01 -20.74
CA LYS A 90 -0.11 -17.94 -20.89
C LYS A 90 -1.48 -18.28 -20.29
N THR A 91 -1.93 -19.53 -20.38
CA THR A 91 -3.22 -19.98 -19.84
C THR A 91 -3.16 -20.23 -18.33
N THR A 92 -2.01 -20.61 -17.78
CA THR A 92 -1.79 -20.76 -16.33
C THR A 92 -1.34 -19.47 -15.64
N GLN A 93 -0.88 -18.47 -16.40
CA GLN A 93 -0.48 -17.15 -15.87
C GLN A 93 -1.55 -16.56 -14.92
N PRO A 94 -2.86 -16.47 -15.26
CA PRO A 94 -3.83 -15.81 -14.39
C PRO A 94 -3.98 -16.46 -13.01
N TYR A 95 -3.99 -17.79 -12.93
CA TYR A 95 -4.09 -18.53 -11.66
C TYR A 95 -2.83 -18.41 -10.80
N ILE A 96 -1.65 -18.49 -11.45
CA ILE A 96 -0.37 -18.31 -10.75
C ILE A 96 -0.26 -16.89 -10.21
N VAL A 97 -0.66 -15.91 -11.01
CA VAL A 97 -0.68 -14.49 -10.61
C VAL A 97 -1.64 -14.29 -9.46
N TYR A 98 -2.89 -14.78 -9.54
CA TYR A 98 -3.87 -14.68 -8.46
C TYR A 98 -3.33 -15.22 -7.14
N GLY A 99 -2.81 -16.46 -7.13
CA GLY A 99 -2.28 -17.06 -5.91
C GLY A 99 -1.03 -16.37 -5.36
N ALA A 100 -0.18 -15.84 -6.25
CA ALA A 100 1.00 -15.08 -5.84
C ALA A 100 0.62 -13.71 -5.25
N THR A 101 -0.27 -12.96 -5.91
CA THR A 101 -0.74 -11.66 -5.43
C THR A 101 -1.57 -11.80 -4.16
N GLU A 102 -2.32 -12.89 -3.99
CA GLU A 102 -3.04 -13.18 -2.74
C GLU A 102 -2.07 -13.37 -1.56
N ARG A 103 -0.99 -14.16 -1.74
CA ARG A 103 0.05 -14.33 -0.70
C ARG A 103 0.76 -13.02 -0.37
N MET A 104 1.07 -12.24 -1.40
CA MET A 104 1.65 -10.90 -1.24
C MET A 104 0.73 -10.00 -0.44
N TYR A 105 -0.53 -9.93 -0.85
CA TYR A 105 -1.54 -9.12 -0.20
C TYR A 105 -1.73 -9.50 1.26
N LYS A 106 -1.90 -10.79 1.57
CA LYS A 106 -2.05 -11.27 2.96
C LYS A 106 -0.88 -10.86 3.84
N THR A 107 0.34 -10.85 3.29
CA THR A 107 1.53 -10.39 4.03
C THR A 107 1.49 -8.88 4.28
N CYS A 108 1.00 -8.08 3.33
CA CYS A 108 0.81 -6.64 3.50
C CYS A 108 -0.28 -6.33 4.54
N ALA A 109 -1.41 -7.01 4.46
CA ALA A 109 -2.56 -6.78 5.34
C ALA A 109 -2.29 -7.19 6.80
N ALA A 110 -1.48 -8.24 7.00
CA ALA A 110 -1.13 -8.73 8.34
C ALA A 110 -0.27 -7.75 9.16
N GLN A 111 0.28 -6.70 8.56
CA GLN A 111 1.27 -5.82 9.20
C GLN A 111 0.68 -4.98 10.32
N ALA A 112 -0.54 -4.46 10.12
CA ALA A 112 -1.27 -3.66 11.10
C ALA A 112 -2.68 -4.24 11.30
N GLU A 113 -2.74 -5.56 11.43
CA GLU A 113 -3.99 -6.26 11.69
C GLU A 113 -4.53 -5.88 13.08
N TYR A 114 -5.84 -5.71 13.16
CA TYR A 114 -6.54 -5.35 14.39
C TYR A 114 -7.87 -6.09 14.45
N ASN A 115 -8.39 -6.25 15.66
CA ASN A 115 -9.68 -6.90 15.90
C ASN A 115 -10.55 -6.07 16.84
N ILE A 116 -11.86 -6.05 16.58
CA ILE A 116 -12.87 -5.52 17.48
C ILE A 116 -13.77 -6.70 17.88
N THR A 117 -13.66 -7.13 19.14
CA THR A 117 -14.46 -8.25 19.65
C THR A 117 -15.95 -7.91 19.64
N LYS A 118 -16.79 -8.86 19.23
CA LYS A 118 -18.25 -8.66 19.15
C LYS A 118 -18.86 -8.44 20.54
N GLU A 119 -18.23 -9.02 21.57
CA GLU A 119 -18.56 -8.86 22.98
C GLU A 119 -18.36 -7.41 23.42
N ALA A 120 -17.22 -6.81 23.10
CA ALA A 120 -16.96 -5.39 23.41
C ALA A 120 -17.95 -4.46 22.69
N ARG A 121 -18.34 -4.78 21.44
CA ARG A 121 -19.38 -4.02 20.73
C ARG A 121 -20.75 -4.15 21.39
N ARG A 122 -21.18 -5.37 21.73
CA ARG A 122 -22.46 -5.60 22.43
C ARG A 122 -22.51 -4.95 23.81
N ALA A 123 -21.37 -4.89 24.50
CA ALA A 123 -21.24 -4.22 25.79
C ALA A 123 -21.12 -2.69 25.69
N GLY A 124 -21.06 -2.12 24.47
CA GLY A 124 -20.89 -0.67 24.27
C GLY A 124 -19.52 -0.14 24.71
N GLN A 125 -18.50 -0.99 24.77
CA GLN A 125 -17.16 -0.67 25.28
C GLN A 125 -16.15 -0.29 24.19
N VAL A 126 -16.57 -0.24 22.93
CA VAL A 126 -15.70 0.15 21.80
C VAL A 126 -15.39 1.64 21.90
N LYS A 127 -14.11 1.94 22.15
CA LYS A 127 -13.63 3.32 22.21
C LYS A 127 -13.57 3.90 20.80
N THR A 128 -13.83 5.19 20.68
CA THR A 128 -13.71 5.93 19.41
C THR A 128 -12.73 7.07 19.55
N THR A 129 -12.06 7.43 18.44
CA THR A 129 -11.24 8.64 18.38
C THR A 129 -12.12 9.90 18.32
N ALA A 130 -11.52 11.09 18.43
CA ALA A 130 -12.23 12.36 18.27
C ALA A 130 -12.89 12.51 16.88
N GLU A 131 -12.38 11.81 15.88
CA GLU A 131 -12.89 11.75 14.51
C GLU A 131 -13.96 10.67 14.32
N GLY A 132 -14.28 9.89 15.36
CA GLY A 132 -15.28 8.83 15.33
C GLY A 132 -14.78 7.48 14.80
N GLU A 133 -13.46 7.28 14.68
CA GLU A 133 -12.91 5.97 14.28
C GLU A 133 -12.96 5.00 15.46
N GLU A 134 -13.50 3.80 15.26
CA GLU A 134 -13.46 2.73 16.27
C GLU A 134 -12.03 2.22 16.47
N ILE A 135 -11.63 2.11 17.74
CA ILE A 135 -10.32 1.64 18.17
C ILE A 135 -10.46 0.18 18.61
N GLY A 136 -9.79 -0.73 17.92
CA GLY A 136 -9.72 -2.14 18.26
C GLY A 136 -8.54 -2.50 19.15
N VAL A 137 -8.21 -3.78 19.15
CA VAL A 137 -6.97 -4.32 19.72
C VAL A 137 -6.07 -4.73 18.56
N GLY A 138 -4.89 -4.15 18.51
CA GLY A 138 -3.82 -4.53 17.57
C GLY A 138 -2.56 -4.91 18.32
N GLY A 139 -1.47 -5.08 17.58
CA GLY A 139 -0.12 -5.25 18.15
C GLY A 139 0.95 -5.24 17.06
N GLY A 140 2.18 -5.52 17.45
CA GLY A 140 3.33 -5.45 16.54
C GLY A 140 3.81 -4.02 16.31
N MET A 141 4.88 -3.88 15.55
CA MET A 141 5.66 -2.63 15.51
C MET A 141 4.86 -1.38 15.13
N TRP A 142 3.86 -1.50 14.26
CA TRP A 142 3.09 -0.34 13.81
C TRP A 142 2.25 0.24 14.95
N HIS A 143 1.75 -0.61 15.85
CA HIS A 143 0.95 -0.19 17.00
C HIS A 143 1.83 0.06 18.23
N ASP A 144 2.71 -0.89 18.57
CA ASP A 144 3.46 -0.90 19.82
C ASP A 144 4.67 0.05 19.77
N ASP A 145 5.47 0.00 18.69
CA ASP A 145 6.70 0.77 18.58
C ASP A 145 6.44 2.19 18.01
N PHE A 146 5.55 2.29 17.02
CA PHE A 146 5.27 3.54 16.31
C PHE A 146 4.00 4.27 16.79
N GLY A 147 3.27 3.69 17.74
CA GLY A 147 2.13 4.33 18.40
C GLY A 147 0.95 4.64 17.47
N LEU A 148 0.80 3.91 16.35
CA LEU A 148 -0.37 4.06 15.51
C LEU A 148 -1.57 3.35 16.15
N LEU A 149 -2.72 4.01 16.19
CA LEU A 149 -3.92 3.41 16.77
C LEU A 149 -4.41 2.22 15.93
N PRO A 150 -4.88 1.13 16.55
CA PRO A 150 -5.45 -0.03 15.85
C PRO A 150 -6.85 0.28 15.31
N THR A 151 -6.92 1.07 14.25
CA THR A 151 -8.15 1.46 13.55
C THR A 151 -8.14 0.98 12.10
N PHE A 152 -9.32 0.97 11.46
CA PHE A 152 -9.46 0.69 10.04
C PHE A 152 -8.55 1.57 9.18
N SER A 153 -8.48 2.86 9.51
CA SER A 153 -7.68 3.83 8.77
C SER A 153 -6.19 3.50 8.85
N THR A 154 -5.68 3.17 10.03
CA THR A 154 -4.28 2.73 10.21
C THR A 154 -3.99 1.47 9.39
N TRP A 155 -4.84 0.45 9.51
CA TRP A 155 -4.70 -0.78 8.73
C TRP A 155 -4.66 -0.51 7.22
N ALA A 156 -5.59 0.32 6.73
CA ALA A 156 -5.66 0.65 5.30
C ALA A 156 -4.38 1.36 4.82
N HIS A 157 -3.90 2.38 5.53
CA HIS A 157 -2.70 3.14 5.12
C HIS A 157 -1.41 2.32 5.25
N VAL A 158 -1.27 1.49 6.30
CA VAL A 158 -0.14 0.56 6.41
C VAL A 158 -0.18 -0.48 5.29
N THR A 159 -1.35 -1.04 4.99
CA THR A 159 -1.50 -2.03 3.90
C THR A 159 -1.17 -1.40 2.55
N MET A 160 -1.67 -0.19 2.26
CA MET A 160 -1.35 0.57 1.06
C MET A 160 0.15 0.88 0.96
N LEU A 161 0.81 1.23 2.06
CA LEU A 161 2.26 1.44 2.09
C LEU A 161 3.03 0.20 1.62
N HIS A 162 2.68 -0.98 2.12
CA HIS A 162 3.33 -2.24 1.72
C HIS A 162 2.99 -2.61 0.28
N MET A 163 1.72 -2.47 -0.13
CA MET A 163 1.31 -2.67 -1.51
C MET A 163 2.06 -1.74 -2.46
N TYR A 164 2.26 -0.47 -2.10
CA TYR A 164 3.03 0.48 -2.89
C TYR A 164 4.43 -0.05 -3.19
N LEU A 165 5.15 -0.56 -2.18
CA LEU A 165 6.50 -1.10 -2.36
C LEU A 165 6.52 -2.24 -3.39
N LEU A 166 5.54 -3.13 -3.33
CA LEU A 166 5.39 -4.20 -4.32
C LEU A 166 5.03 -3.66 -5.71
N VAL A 167 4.08 -2.71 -5.80
CA VAL A 167 3.65 -2.09 -7.06
C VAL A 167 4.82 -1.40 -7.76
N VAL A 168 5.70 -0.71 -7.02
CA VAL A 168 6.91 -0.12 -7.59
C VAL A 168 7.75 -1.19 -8.30
N ARG A 169 7.95 -2.36 -7.69
CA ARG A 169 8.69 -3.46 -8.31
C ARG A 169 7.95 -4.14 -9.45
N LEU A 170 6.62 -4.25 -9.36
CA LEU A 170 5.78 -4.81 -10.41
C LEU A 170 5.79 -3.95 -11.68
N ARG A 171 5.99 -2.63 -11.56
CA ARG A 171 6.14 -1.72 -12.73
C ARG A 171 7.38 -2.01 -13.59
N CYS A 172 8.33 -2.77 -13.07
CA CYS A 172 9.51 -3.20 -13.82
C CYS A 172 9.26 -4.45 -14.67
N LEU A 173 8.11 -5.12 -14.53
CA LEU A 173 7.70 -6.23 -15.38
C LEU A 173 7.21 -5.72 -16.75
N ASP A 174 7.02 -6.65 -17.69
CA ASP A 174 6.33 -6.36 -18.95
C ASP A 174 4.97 -5.69 -18.70
N ARG A 175 4.58 -4.77 -19.59
CA ARG A 175 3.38 -3.93 -19.44
C ARG A 175 2.13 -4.72 -19.06
N ASP A 176 1.85 -5.82 -19.78
CA ASP A 176 0.65 -6.62 -19.55
C ASP A 176 0.71 -7.38 -18.23
N ALA A 177 1.89 -7.87 -17.85
CA ALA A 177 2.10 -8.51 -16.56
C ALA A 177 1.92 -7.49 -15.43
N HIS A 178 2.55 -6.33 -15.52
CA HIS A 178 2.41 -5.26 -14.53
C HIS A 178 0.93 -4.91 -14.28
N HIS A 179 0.16 -4.64 -15.34
CA HIS A 179 -1.26 -4.30 -15.21
C HIS A 179 -2.08 -5.41 -14.54
N LEU A 180 -1.86 -6.66 -14.95
CA LEU A 180 -2.55 -7.81 -14.37
C LEU A 180 -2.22 -7.98 -12.88
N TRP A 181 -0.94 -7.94 -12.52
CA TRP A 181 -0.50 -8.12 -11.14
C TRP A 181 -0.98 -6.99 -10.23
N GLN A 182 -0.89 -5.74 -10.69
CA GLN A 182 -1.37 -4.60 -9.92
C GLN A 182 -2.89 -4.66 -9.73
N ALA A 183 -3.65 -4.98 -10.79
CA ALA A 183 -5.10 -5.10 -10.69
C ALA A 183 -5.49 -6.15 -9.64
N GLN A 184 -4.91 -7.35 -9.70
CA GLN A 184 -5.20 -8.41 -8.74
C GLN A 184 -4.81 -8.05 -7.30
N LEU A 185 -3.66 -7.39 -7.10
CA LEU A 185 -3.22 -6.94 -5.77
C LEU A 185 -4.20 -5.91 -5.17
N VAL A 186 -4.68 -4.99 -6.00
CA VAL A 186 -5.66 -3.96 -5.61
C VAL A 186 -7.03 -4.60 -5.35
N ASP A 187 -7.46 -5.55 -6.17
CA ASP A 187 -8.71 -6.28 -5.98
C ASP A 187 -8.73 -6.97 -4.62
N HIS A 188 -7.67 -7.72 -4.26
CA HIS A 188 -7.56 -8.36 -2.94
C HIS A 188 -7.72 -7.36 -1.79
N PHE A 189 -7.15 -6.16 -1.93
CA PHE A 189 -7.31 -5.09 -0.95
C PHE A 189 -8.75 -4.63 -0.79
N PHE A 190 -9.45 -4.36 -1.89
CA PHE A 190 -10.82 -3.87 -1.83
C PHE A 190 -11.80 -4.93 -1.31
N HIS A 191 -11.57 -6.21 -1.62
CA HIS A 191 -12.37 -7.30 -1.04
C HIS A 191 -12.23 -7.35 0.48
N GLN A 192 -10.99 -7.37 1.02
CA GLN A 192 -10.82 -7.41 2.47
C GLN A 192 -11.25 -6.10 3.15
N ALA A 193 -11.13 -4.95 2.48
CA ALA A 193 -11.63 -3.68 3.00
C ALA A 193 -13.16 -3.70 3.14
N GLU A 194 -13.88 -4.24 2.15
CA GLU A 194 -15.33 -4.43 2.23
C GLU A 194 -15.69 -5.40 3.38
N ASP A 195 -15.00 -6.53 3.48
CA ASP A 195 -15.21 -7.52 4.55
C ASP A 195 -14.99 -6.93 5.93
N LYS A 196 -13.96 -6.09 6.13
CA LYS A 196 -13.72 -5.40 7.39
C LYS A 196 -14.83 -4.38 7.69
N MET A 197 -15.31 -3.63 6.70
CA MET A 197 -16.44 -2.71 6.92
C MET A 197 -17.71 -3.47 7.31
N ASP A 198 -17.98 -4.62 6.69
CA ASP A 198 -19.17 -5.42 6.97
C ASP A 198 -19.05 -6.16 8.31
N VAL A 199 -17.99 -6.95 8.51
CA VAL A 199 -17.85 -7.86 9.65
C VAL A 199 -17.26 -7.17 10.88
N VAL A 200 -16.20 -6.38 10.70
CA VAL A 200 -15.49 -5.75 11.82
C VAL A 200 -16.18 -4.47 12.26
N HIS A 201 -16.79 -3.71 11.36
CA HIS A 201 -17.46 -2.44 11.67
C HIS A 201 -19.00 -2.50 11.65
N ASP A 202 -19.59 -3.68 11.38
CA ASP A 202 -21.06 -3.90 11.36
C ASP A 202 -21.80 -2.89 10.46
N MET A 203 -21.16 -2.47 9.36
CA MET A 203 -21.69 -1.45 8.46
C MET A 203 -22.74 -2.07 7.52
N ALA A 204 -23.96 -2.27 8.00
CA ALA A 204 -25.05 -2.92 7.24
C ALA A 204 -25.41 -2.24 5.91
N SER A 205 -25.15 -0.93 5.77
CA SER A 205 -25.48 -0.19 4.56
C SER A 205 -24.47 -0.45 3.43
N ARG A 206 -24.87 -1.25 2.44
CA ARG A 206 -24.08 -1.50 1.23
C ARG A 206 -23.73 -0.21 0.47
N THR A 207 -24.66 0.74 0.38
CA THR A 207 -24.42 2.04 -0.27
C THR A 207 -23.33 2.83 0.45
N LEU A 208 -23.32 2.80 1.78
CA LEU A 208 -22.30 3.45 2.58
C LEU A 208 -20.93 2.79 2.38
N ARG A 209 -20.86 1.45 2.45
CA ARG A 209 -19.64 0.70 2.14
C ARG A 209 -19.09 1.04 0.76
N GLN A 210 -19.93 1.06 -0.27
CA GLN A 210 -19.51 1.40 -1.63
C GLN A 210 -18.94 2.81 -1.73
N ARG A 211 -19.49 3.79 -1.01
CA ARG A 211 -18.93 5.16 -0.97
C ARG A 211 -17.55 5.18 -0.30
N TYR A 212 -17.39 4.50 0.83
CA TYR A 212 -16.09 4.38 1.50
C TYR A 212 -15.05 3.68 0.62
N LEU A 213 -15.41 2.64 -0.14
CA LEU A 213 -14.50 1.99 -1.08
C LEU A 213 -14.08 2.95 -2.21
N GLN A 214 -14.97 3.81 -2.71
CA GLN A 214 -14.60 4.84 -3.69
C GLN A 214 -13.63 5.86 -3.08
N ASP A 215 -13.86 6.28 -1.83
CA ASP A 215 -12.95 7.18 -1.13
C ASP A 215 -11.56 6.54 -0.92
N LEU A 216 -11.52 5.27 -0.52
CA LEU A 216 -10.29 4.48 -0.42
C LEU A 216 -9.57 4.36 -1.77
N PHE A 217 -10.29 4.24 -2.88
CA PHE A 217 -9.68 4.18 -4.21
C PHE A 217 -9.03 5.51 -4.60
N VAL A 218 -9.65 6.64 -4.27
CA VAL A 218 -9.03 7.96 -4.44
C VAL A 218 -7.79 8.09 -3.56
N GLN A 219 -7.87 7.66 -2.28
CA GLN A 219 -6.73 7.65 -1.36
C GLN A 219 -5.58 6.80 -1.88
N TRP A 220 -5.85 5.57 -2.35
CA TRP A 220 -4.85 4.68 -2.93
C TRP A 220 -4.07 5.35 -4.07
N ARG A 221 -4.78 6.03 -5.00
CA ARG A 221 -4.13 6.76 -6.10
C ARG A 221 -3.32 7.96 -5.61
N GLY A 222 -3.79 8.65 -4.58
CA GLY A 222 -3.06 9.73 -3.93
C GLY A 222 -1.77 9.25 -3.27
N VAL A 223 -1.83 8.11 -2.58
CA VAL A 223 -0.68 7.44 -1.95
C VAL A 223 0.36 7.05 -3.00
N LEU A 224 -0.06 6.41 -4.11
CA LEU A 224 0.84 6.06 -5.22
C LEU A 224 1.62 7.29 -5.72
N LEU A 225 0.92 8.39 -5.99
CA LEU A 225 1.53 9.61 -6.51
C LEU A 225 2.47 10.27 -5.49
N ALA A 226 2.04 10.36 -4.23
CA ALA A 226 2.82 11.02 -3.18
C ALA A 226 4.12 10.27 -2.87
N TYR A 227 4.06 8.94 -2.83
CA TYR A 227 5.26 8.13 -2.60
C TYR A 227 6.17 8.09 -3.81
N ASP A 228 5.64 8.03 -5.04
CA ASP A 228 6.45 8.16 -6.26
C ASP A 228 7.21 9.49 -6.29
N GLU A 229 6.54 10.59 -5.97
CA GLU A 229 7.17 11.90 -5.86
C GLU A 229 8.28 11.90 -4.79
N GLY A 230 8.01 11.33 -3.61
CA GLY A 230 8.97 11.23 -2.52
C GLY A 230 10.20 10.39 -2.88
N VAL A 231 10.00 9.23 -3.50
CA VAL A 231 11.09 8.34 -3.92
C VAL A 231 12.01 9.05 -4.91
N VAL A 232 11.47 9.84 -5.85
CA VAL A 232 12.24 10.55 -6.87
C VAL A 232 12.91 11.83 -6.35
N LYS A 233 12.21 12.62 -5.51
CA LYS A 233 12.70 13.94 -5.08
C LYS A 233 13.62 13.90 -3.86
N GLY A 234 13.58 12.82 -3.08
CA GLY A 234 14.47 12.60 -1.93
C GLY A 234 13.74 12.44 -0.61
N ASP A 235 14.51 12.12 0.43
CA ASP A 235 13.96 11.59 1.68
C ASP A 235 13.13 12.59 2.47
N ALA A 236 13.41 13.89 2.38
CA ALA A 236 12.56 14.92 3.01
C ALA A 236 11.14 14.95 2.39
N VAL A 237 11.03 14.78 1.07
CA VAL A 237 9.74 14.73 0.36
C VAL A 237 9.03 13.42 0.66
N LEU A 238 9.77 12.31 0.70
CA LEU A 238 9.23 11.00 1.08
C LEU A 238 8.73 10.99 2.53
N ALA A 239 9.49 11.55 3.48
CA ALA A 239 9.09 11.73 4.87
C ALA A 239 7.81 12.57 4.97
N SER A 240 7.71 13.67 4.21
CA SER A 240 6.50 14.48 4.16
C SER A 240 5.29 13.70 3.64
N ALA A 241 5.49 12.82 2.65
CA ALA A 241 4.42 11.96 2.13
C ALA A 241 3.99 10.89 3.14
N VAL A 242 4.94 10.25 3.85
CA VAL A 242 4.65 9.28 4.91
C VAL A 242 3.92 9.96 6.07
N TRP A 243 4.38 11.14 6.50
CA TRP A 243 3.74 11.90 7.58
C TRP A 243 2.28 12.24 7.27
N ARG A 244 1.98 12.72 6.06
CA ARG A 244 0.61 13.05 5.65
C ARG A 244 -0.30 11.83 5.57
N ASN A 245 0.17 10.73 4.97
CA ASN A 245 -0.67 9.57 4.69
C ASN A 245 -0.73 8.59 5.88
N LEU A 246 0.42 8.18 6.41
CA LEU A 246 0.48 7.18 7.48
C LEU A 246 0.18 7.78 8.85
N PHE A 247 0.77 8.94 9.15
CA PHE A 247 0.61 9.59 10.46
C PHE A 247 -0.50 10.64 10.49
N LYS A 248 -1.32 10.73 9.43
CA LYS A 248 -2.46 11.64 9.30
C LYS A 248 -2.11 13.12 9.56
N ALA A 249 -0.89 13.54 9.22
CA ALA A 249 -0.36 14.88 9.44
C ALA A 249 -0.45 15.38 10.91
N ARG A 250 -0.39 14.46 11.88
CA ARG A 250 -0.36 14.84 13.30
C ARG A 250 0.95 15.55 13.66
N GLU A 251 0.87 16.60 14.46
CA GLU A 251 2.04 17.40 14.85
C GLU A 251 2.92 16.73 15.91
N ASP A 252 2.35 15.79 16.67
CA ASP A 252 3.00 15.07 17.78
C ASP A 252 3.81 13.84 17.33
N VAL A 253 4.10 13.72 16.03
CA VAL A 253 4.78 12.55 15.48
C VAL A 253 6.27 12.61 15.80
N ASP A 254 6.78 11.53 16.37
CA ASP A 254 8.22 11.34 16.55
C ASP A 254 8.94 11.28 15.18
N LEU A 255 9.80 12.27 14.95
CA LEU A 255 10.57 12.39 13.71
C LEU A 255 11.55 11.22 13.52
N ARG A 256 12.02 10.61 14.61
CA ARG A 256 12.89 9.42 14.57
C ARG A 256 12.13 8.23 13.99
N THR A 257 10.92 8.00 14.47
CA THR A 257 9.99 7.00 13.93
C THR A 257 9.68 7.26 12.45
N LEU A 258 9.39 8.52 12.09
CA LEU A 258 9.15 8.90 10.68
C LEU A 258 10.37 8.59 9.79
N ALA A 259 11.57 8.93 10.24
CA ALA A 259 12.81 8.66 9.51
C ALA A 259 13.08 7.15 9.38
N ALA A 260 12.75 6.35 10.41
CA ALA A 260 12.89 4.90 10.36
C ALA A 260 11.97 4.27 9.29
N VAL A 261 10.73 4.74 9.16
CA VAL A 261 9.82 4.30 8.09
C VAL A 261 10.40 4.64 6.71
N VAL A 262 10.96 5.85 6.54
CA VAL A 262 11.59 6.26 5.27
C VAL A 262 12.81 5.41 4.92
N SER A 263 13.71 5.19 5.89
CA SER A 263 14.87 4.30 5.72
C SER A 263 14.43 2.89 5.34
N TRP A 264 13.41 2.38 6.02
CA TRP A 264 12.83 1.07 5.76
C TRP A 264 12.24 0.96 4.35
N MET A 265 11.48 1.96 3.89
CA MET A 265 10.96 2.00 2.53
C MET A 265 12.09 1.93 1.50
N ARG A 266 13.18 2.69 1.70
CA ARG A 266 14.35 2.66 0.82
C ARG A 266 15.02 1.29 0.81
N LEU A 267 15.17 0.66 1.97
CA LEU A 267 15.73 -0.68 2.09
C LEU A 267 14.86 -1.74 1.38
N CYS A 268 13.54 -1.69 1.57
CA CYS A 268 12.60 -2.59 0.90
C CYS A 268 12.66 -2.42 -0.62
N LEU A 269 12.65 -1.18 -1.14
CA LEU A 269 12.77 -0.92 -2.57
C LEU A 269 14.10 -1.43 -3.13
N LYS A 270 15.22 -1.20 -2.42
CA LYS A 270 16.53 -1.74 -2.81
C LYS A 270 16.53 -3.27 -2.87
N ASN A 271 15.96 -3.94 -1.88
CA ASN A 271 15.91 -5.40 -1.83
C ASN A 271 14.98 -5.98 -2.92
N LEU A 272 13.88 -5.29 -3.23
CA LEU A 272 12.97 -5.66 -4.32
C LEU A 272 13.62 -5.47 -5.69
N ASP A 273 14.37 -4.39 -5.90
CA ASP A 273 15.09 -4.09 -7.14
C ASP A 273 16.16 -5.16 -7.46
N GLN A 274 16.84 -5.66 -6.42
CA GLN A 274 17.84 -6.73 -6.55
C GLN A 274 17.23 -8.12 -6.79
N MET A 275 15.90 -8.26 -6.70
CA MET A 275 15.21 -9.53 -6.86
C MET A 275 14.95 -9.84 -8.34
N GLN A 276 15.20 -11.07 -8.78
CA GLN A 276 14.84 -11.53 -10.12
C GLN A 276 13.32 -11.68 -10.28
N ASP A 277 12.79 -11.48 -11.49
CA ASP A 277 11.34 -11.56 -11.76
C ASP A 277 10.73 -12.91 -11.37
N ALA A 278 11.43 -14.02 -11.64
CA ALA A 278 10.98 -15.35 -11.26
C ALA A 278 10.85 -15.51 -9.73
N ALA A 279 11.79 -14.93 -8.99
CA ALA A 279 11.81 -14.97 -7.53
C ALA A 279 10.72 -14.09 -6.90
N LEU A 280 10.27 -13.04 -7.60
CA LEU A 280 9.25 -12.11 -7.09
C LEU A 280 7.97 -12.83 -6.65
N THR A 281 7.53 -13.83 -7.41
CA THR A 281 6.28 -14.57 -7.16
C THR A 281 6.24 -15.34 -5.84
N ILE A 282 7.41 -15.72 -5.31
CA ILE A 282 7.56 -16.53 -4.09
C ILE A 282 8.14 -15.68 -2.97
N HIS A 283 9.18 -14.90 -3.28
CA HIS A 283 10.00 -14.19 -2.31
C HIS A 283 9.67 -12.70 -2.19
N GLY A 284 8.81 -12.14 -3.05
CA GLY A 284 8.41 -10.73 -2.96
C GLY A 284 8.02 -10.29 -1.55
N PRO A 285 7.18 -11.04 -0.80
CA PRO A 285 6.79 -10.66 0.55
C PRO A 285 7.91 -10.75 1.59
N SER A 286 9.03 -11.42 1.28
CA SER A 286 10.13 -11.63 2.23
C SER A 286 10.82 -10.33 2.64
N VAL A 287 10.70 -9.26 1.85
CA VAL A 287 11.27 -7.95 2.18
C VAL A 287 10.64 -7.32 3.42
N PHE A 288 9.43 -7.76 3.79
CA PHE A 288 8.71 -7.30 4.99
C PHE A 288 9.07 -8.10 6.25
N LYS A 289 9.92 -9.14 6.16
CA LYS A 289 10.46 -9.83 7.34
C LYS A 289 11.39 -8.94 8.16
N TRP A 290 11.97 -7.93 7.54
CA TRP A 290 12.73 -6.91 8.24
C TRP A 290 11.78 -5.82 8.73
N PRO A 291 11.51 -5.71 10.05
CA PRO A 291 10.60 -4.71 10.58
C PRO A 291 11.21 -3.30 10.48
N ALA A 292 10.38 -2.31 10.15
CA ALA A 292 10.75 -0.89 10.10
C ALA A 292 11.33 -0.37 11.42
N ALA A 293 10.90 -0.89 12.57
CA ALA A 293 11.45 -0.53 13.87
C ALA A 293 12.96 -0.84 14.00
N LYS A 294 13.50 -1.80 13.25
CA LYS A 294 14.95 -2.07 13.25
C LYS A 294 15.77 -0.95 12.61
N GLU A 295 15.16 -0.12 11.78
CA GLU A 295 15.83 1.04 11.17
C GLU A 295 16.07 2.17 12.18
N LEU A 296 15.41 2.15 13.35
CA LEU A 296 15.64 3.13 14.41
C LEU A 296 17.12 3.19 14.82
N LEU A 297 17.80 2.03 14.90
CA LEU A 297 19.23 1.94 15.20
C LEU A 297 20.12 2.57 14.12
N GLY A 298 19.65 2.59 12.87
CA GLY A 298 20.34 3.23 11.76
C GLY A 298 20.16 4.74 11.80
N VAL A 299 18.94 5.20 12.10
CA VAL A 299 18.58 6.61 12.22
C VAL A 299 19.32 7.31 13.37
N ASP A 300 19.58 6.59 14.47
CA ASP A 300 20.30 7.13 15.63
C ASP A 300 21.79 7.39 15.38
N LYS A 301 22.36 6.79 14.33
CA LYS A 301 23.77 6.99 14.00
C LYS A 301 23.92 8.30 13.23
N PRO A 302 24.86 9.18 13.63
CA PRO A 302 25.13 10.38 12.86
C PRO A 302 25.57 9.98 11.45
N ALA A 303 25.06 10.71 10.46
CA ALA A 303 25.51 10.54 9.09
C ALA A 303 27.00 10.90 9.02
N ARG A 304 27.79 10.15 8.25
CA ARG A 304 29.25 10.39 8.08
C ARG A 304 29.57 11.83 7.65
N ALA A 305 28.66 12.46 6.90
CA ALA A 305 28.78 13.85 6.48
C ALA A 305 28.68 14.87 7.63
N LEU A 306 28.17 14.46 8.79
CA LEU A 306 27.97 15.27 9.99
C LEU A 306 29.00 14.99 11.09
N ASP A 307 29.89 14.00 10.91
CA ASP A 307 30.91 13.61 11.91
C ASP A 307 31.84 14.75 12.33
N GLY A 308 32.00 15.79 11.49
CA GLY A 308 32.76 17.01 11.82
C GLY A 308 31.96 18.05 12.60
N ILE A 309 30.66 18.19 12.31
CA ILE A 309 29.79 19.23 12.90
C ILE A 309 29.45 18.89 14.37
N TYR A 310 29.22 17.62 14.66
CA TYR A 310 28.92 17.19 16.04
C TYR A 310 30.13 17.25 16.98
N LYS A 311 31.37 17.16 16.45
CA LYS A 311 32.59 17.31 17.27
C LYS A 311 32.82 18.75 17.75
N GLU A 312 32.24 19.73 17.06
CA GLU A 312 32.38 21.16 17.39
C GLU A 312 31.28 21.67 18.34
N THR A 313 30.25 20.85 18.63
CA THR A 313 29.18 21.25 19.56
C THR A 313 29.60 20.90 20.99
N PRO A 314 29.82 21.87 21.90
CA PRO A 314 30.18 21.55 23.27
C PRO A 314 29.04 20.76 23.91
N GLN A 315 29.34 19.58 24.44
CA GLN A 315 28.41 18.86 25.31
C GLN A 315 28.07 19.78 26.48
N LYS A 316 26.85 20.32 26.52
CA LYS A 316 26.33 20.94 27.74
C LYS A 316 26.23 19.84 28.78
N HIS A 317 27.23 19.74 29.64
CA HIS A 317 27.14 18.98 30.87
C HIS A 317 25.93 19.50 31.65
N SER A 318 24.89 18.67 31.76
CA SER A 318 23.82 18.86 32.73
C SER A 318 24.44 18.69 34.11
N THR A 319 24.85 19.80 34.72
CA THR A 319 25.08 19.86 36.15
C THR A 319 23.74 19.66 36.84
N SER A 320 23.56 18.49 37.44
CA SER A 320 22.59 18.24 38.49
C SER A 320 22.83 19.22 39.64
N SER A 321 21.82 20.01 39.95
CA SER A 321 21.62 20.70 41.23
C SER A 321 20.13 20.89 41.43
#